data_AF-A0A4T0UZZ3-F1
#
_entry.id   AF-A0A4T0UZZ3-F1
#
_cell.length_a   1.000
_cell.length_b   1.000
_cell.length_c   1.000
_cell.angle_alpha   90.00
_cell.angle_beta   90.00
_cell.angle_gamma   90.00
#
_symmetry.space_group_name_H-M   'P 1'
#
loop_
_entity.id
_entity.type
_entity.pdbx_description
1 polymer ?
#
loop_
_entity_poly.entity_id
_entity_poly.type
_entity_poly.pdbx_seq_one_letter_code
_entity_poly.pdbx_strand_id
1 'polypeptide(L)'
;MKTTRIAAGASTAALLAAAGLTIAVVGGSGSAGAATGSASATGLTLRIGHHVLVDKPAVTWTGGSEVSDAALDLDTHGVYAGVLNVAAGSGTASASLTDVSVGSDLFSGLERLQRIFTQLHPVCGALARVDATAVERKATGLHGLLDTDLLETVLNPKGAHPTDVLDLGKVTSIDLSQLTADDLYGTCAVETADTPLFGFSTLKTECVDGAGTVKIADLTIAGTYHDIDVDDPNTGLGIPGLLTLEVNHQRANPDGSLTVDGLYVNVADEVELAVSTATCGARAAAPPAPPAPAGTPPPAPVPTSAVTTHAPVTG
;
A
#
# COMPACT_ATOMS: atom_id res chain seq x y z
N MET A 1 -2.25 27.69 7.06
CA MET A 1 -1.09 26.95 6.53
C MET A 1 -0.72 27.50 5.16
N LYS A 2 0.57 27.66 4.87
CA LYS A 2 1.08 28.26 3.62
C LYS A 2 1.64 27.15 2.74
N THR A 3 0.77 26.50 1.97
CA THR A 3 1.19 25.48 1.00
C THR A 3 1.80 26.18 -0.22
N THR A 4 3.06 25.88 -0.55
CA THR A 4 3.68 26.37 -1.79
C THR A 4 3.31 25.42 -2.92
N ARG A 5 2.43 25.88 -3.82
CA ARG A 5 2.04 25.11 -5.01
C ARG A 5 2.94 25.50 -6.17
N ILE A 6 3.44 24.51 -6.89
CA ILE A 6 4.18 24.72 -8.14
C ILE A 6 3.32 24.14 -9.25
N ALA A 7 2.51 24.98 -9.89
CA ALA A 7 1.78 24.57 -11.08
C ALA A 7 2.77 24.46 -12.25
N ALA A 8 3.16 23.23 -12.60
CA ALA A 8 3.92 22.98 -13.81
C ALA A 8 2.96 23.05 -15.01
N GLY A 9 3.01 24.15 -15.76
CA GLY A 9 2.34 24.22 -17.05
C GLY A 9 2.86 23.10 -17.96
N ALA A 10 1.95 22.35 -18.58
CA ALA A 10 2.28 21.35 -19.58
C ALA A 10 3.31 21.95 -20.57
N SER A 11 4.45 21.29 -20.74
CA SER A 11 5.64 21.69 -21.53
C SER A 11 6.87 22.16 -20.73
N THR A 12 7.31 21.43 -19.69
CA THR A 12 8.73 21.04 -19.51
C THR A 12 8.90 20.24 -18.22
N ALA A 13 9.24 18.97 -18.35
CA ALA A 13 9.87 18.21 -17.28
C ALA A 13 11.28 18.77 -17.04
N ALA A 14 11.41 19.77 -16.17
CA ALA A 14 12.68 20.18 -15.57
C ALA A 14 12.42 21.24 -14.49
N LEU A 15 12.53 20.84 -13.22
CA LEU A 15 13.28 21.53 -12.16
C LEU A 15 12.82 21.07 -10.78
N LEU A 16 13.39 19.96 -10.31
CA LEU A 16 13.68 19.74 -8.89
C LEU A 16 15.06 19.09 -8.81
N ALA A 17 16.08 19.92 -9.03
CA ALA A 17 17.47 19.57 -8.76
C ALA A 17 17.78 19.98 -7.31
N ALA A 18 17.63 19.05 -6.37
CA ALA A 18 18.37 19.04 -5.10
C ALA A 18 18.30 17.70 -4.34
N ALA A 19 17.93 16.57 -4.96
CA ALA A 19 18.18 15.24 -4.41
C ALA A 19 17.97 14.17 -5.50
N GLY A 20 19.00 13.92 -6.31
CA GLY A 20 19.30 12.63 -6.96
C GLY A 20 18.26 11.82 -7.74
N LEU A 21 17.00 12.23 -7.90
CA LEU A 21 15.94 11.45 -8.56
C LEU A 21 15.79 11.91 -10.01
N THR A 22 16.62 11.36 -10.89
CA THR A 22 16.31 11.34 -12.32
C THR A 22 15.03 10.53 -12.53
N ILE A 23 13.93 11.23 -12.81
CA ILE A 23 12.68 10.64 -13.30
C ILE A 23 12.93 10.15 -14.73
N ALA A 24 13.51 8.96 -14.86
CA ALA A 24 13.51 8.24 -16.12
C ALA A 24 12.12 7.65 -16.30
N VAL A 25 11.28 8.31 -17.09
CA VAL A 25 10.10 7.66 -17.68
C VAL A 25 10.66 6.60 -18.63
N VAL A 26 10.73 5.35 -18.16
CA VAL A 26 11.10 4.20 -19.00
C VAL A 26 9.94 3.97 -19.96
N GLY A 27 9.99 4.65 -21.09
CA GLY A 27 9.11 4.41 -22.24
C GLY A 27 9.44 3.06 -22.85
N GLY A 28 8.86 1.99 -22.29
CA GLY A 28 8.80 0.69 -22.96
C GLY A 28 7.92 0.83 -24.20
N SER A 29 8.49 0.64 -25.39
CA SER A 29 7.79 0.67 -26.68
C SER A 29 6.92 -0.57 -26.91
N GLY A 30 6.14 -0.97 -25.90
CA GLY A 30 5.01 -1.87 -26.08
C GLY A 30 3.88 -1.06 -26.72
N SER A 31 3.28 -1.58 -27.78
CA SER A 31 2.08 -0.99 -28.38
C SER A 31 0.94 -1.01 -27.35
N ALA A 32 0.84 0.06 -26.57
CA ALA A 32 -0.22 0.31 -25.60
C ALA A 32 -1.54 0.42 -26.36
N GLY A 33 -2.50 -0.45 -26.03
CA GLY A 33 -3.87 -0.24 -26.45
C GLY A 33 -4.32 1.08 -25.84
N ALA A 34 -4.89 1.99 -26.65
CA ALA A 34 -5.34 3.29 -26.15
C ALA A 34 -6.29 3.07 -24.97
N ALA A 35 -5.83 3.42 -23.76
CA ALA A 35 -6.66 3.35 -22.58
C ALA A 35 -7.85 4.28 -22.76
N THR A 36 -9.05 3.72 -22.73
CA THR A 36 -10.30 4.48 -22.82
C THR A 36 -10.73 4.81 -21.40
N GLY A 37 -10.45 6.02 -20.92
CA GLY A 37 -10.90 6.46 -19.59
C GLY A 37 -10.12 7.66 -19.06
N SER A 38 -10.68 8.35 -18.08
CA SER A 38 -9.96 9.35 -17.29
C SER A 38 -8.89 8.70 -16.42
N ALA A 39 -7.82 9.43 -16.13
CA ALA A 39 -6.80 9.04 -15.16
C ALA A 39 -6.71 10.12 -14.08
N SER A 40 -6.36 9.75 -12.85
CA SER A 40 -6.19 10.71 -11.76
C SER A 40 -5.07 10.28 -10.83
N ALA A 41 -4.43 11.25 -10.20
CA ALA A 41 -3.43 10.99 -9.18
C ALA A 41 -3.58 12.00 -8.04
N THR A 42 -3.45 11.52 -6.81
CA THR A 42 -3.52 12.33 -5.60
C THR A 42 -2.33 11.99 -4.70
N GLY A 43 -1.66 13.01 -4.18
CA GLY A 43 -0.50 12.83 -3.31
C GLY A 43 -0.90 12.37 -1.91
N LEU A 44 -1.83 13.11 -1.28
CA LEU A 44 -2.32 12.80 0.07
C LEU A 44 -3.83 13.02 0.15
N THR A 45 -4.54 11.98 0.59
CA THR A 45 -5.95 12.02 0.93
C THR A 45 -6.12 11.68 2.40
N LEU A 46 -6.68 12.59 3.18
CA LEU A 46 -7.05 12.34 4.57
C LEU A 46 -8.55 12.57 4.75
N ARG A 47 -9.23 11.55 5.28
CA ARG A 47 -10.66 11.56 5.59
C ARG A 47 -10.88 11.21 7.06
N ILE A 48 -11.77 11.95 7.70
CA ILE A 48 -12.28 11.64 9.03
C ILE A 48 -13.80 11.51 8.95
N GLY A 49 -14.30 10.30 9.18
CA GLY A 49 -15.66 9.88 8.88
C GLY A 49 -15.98 10.11 7.40
N HIS A 50 -16.97 10.96 7.13
CA HIS A 50 -17.37 11.30 5.77
C HIS A 50 -16.71 12.58 5.22
N HIS A 51 -15.86 13.24 6.01
CA HIS A 51 -15.27 14.53 5.65
C HIS A 51 -13.87 14.36 5.10
N VAL A 52 -13.63 14.90 3.91
CA VAL A 52 -12.29 15.03 3.33
C VAL A 52 -11.62 16.26 3.93
N LEU A 53 -10.53 16.06 4.67
CA LEU A 53 -9.73 17.14 5.24
C LEU A 53 -8.60 17.57 4.29
N VAL A 54 -7.98 16.60 3.63
CA VAL A 54 -6.86 16.79 2.71
C VAL A 54 -7.08 15.93 1.47
N ASP A 55 -6.79 16.49 0.30
CA ASP A 55 -6.91 15.81 -1.01
C ASP A 55 -6.01 16.57 -2.02
N LYS A 56 -4.71 16.64 -1.71
CA LYS A 56 -3.75 17.54 -2.37
C LYS A 56 -2.32 17.00 -2.32
N PRO A 57 -1.48 17.30 -3.34
CA PRO A 57 -1.87 17.78 -4.67
C PRO A 57 -2.70 16.71 -5.41
N ALA A 58 -3.53 17.13 -6.36
CA ALA A 58 -4.42 16.23 -7.08
C ALA A 58 -4.61 16.68 -8.53
N VAL A 59 -4.59 15.73 -9.46
CA VAL A 59 -4.80 15.97 -10.89
C VAL A 59 -5.79 14.98 -11.48
N THR A 60 -6.51 15.41 -12.50
CA THR A 60 -7.40 14.56 -13.31
C THR A 60 -7.17 14.85 -14.78
N TRP A 61 -6.87 13.80 -15.53
CA TRP A 61 -6.72 13.83 -16.98
C TRP A 61 -8.01 13.37 -17.65
N THR A 62 -8.51 14.16 -18.61
CA THR A 62 -9.74 13.87 -19.37
C THR A 62 -9.51 13.81 -20.88
N GLY A 63 -8.26 13.92 -21.33
CA GLY A 63 -7.88 13.94 -22.74
C GLY A 63 -6.73 14.91 -23.03
N GLY A 64 -5.97 14.63 -24.09
CA GLY A 64 -4.88 15.49 -24.55
C GLY A 64 -3.55 15.18 -23.85
N SER A 65 -2.78 16.22 -23.53
CA SER A 65 -1.45 16.08 -22.92
C SER A 65 -1.54 15.69 -21.44
N GLU A 66 -0.47 15.10 -20.93
CA GLU A 66 -0.31 14.80 -19.50
C GLU A 66 -0.47 16.06 -18.64
N VAL A 67 -1.08 15.89 -17.48
CA VAL A 67 -1.26 16.93 -16.46
C VAL A 67 -0.52 16.54 -15.18
N SER A 68 0.12 17.51 -14.54
CA SER A 68 0.90 17.29 -13.32
C SER A 68 0.73 18.42 -12.31
N ASP A 69 0.83 18.10 -11.02
CA ASP A 69 0.84 19.08 -9.92
C ASP A 69 1.88 18.65 -8.86
N ALA A 70 2.36 19.62 -8.08
CA ALA A 70 3.33 19.37 -7.03
C ALA A 70 3.11 20.27 -5.81
N ALA A 71 3.44 19.73 -4.64
CA ALA A 71 3.44 20.45 -3.38
C ALA A 71 4.74 20.17 -2.61
N LEU A 72 5.16 21.17 -1.84
CA LEU A 72 6.30 21.11 -0.94
C LEU A 72 5.85 21.43 0.49
N ASP A 73 6.46 20.75 1.46
CA ASP A 73 6.27 20.92 2.90
C ASP A 73 4.78 20.94 3.29
N LEU A 74 4.10 19.84 2.97
CA LEU A 74 2.71 19.65 3.38
C LEU A 74 2.69 19.19 4.84
N ASP A 75 2.35 20.10 5.74
CA ASP A 75 2.10 19.81 7.16
C ASP A 75 0.62 20.09 7.47
N THR A 76 -0.12 19.06 7.84
CA THR A 76 -1.55 19.15 8.12
C THR A 76 -2.03 18.02 9.03
N HIS A 77 -2.72 18.38 10.12
CA HIS A 77 -3.41 17.41 11.00
C HIS A 77 -2.52 16.25 11.46
N GLY A 78 -1.25 16.52 11.81
CA GLY A 78 -0.32 15.48 12.23
C GLY A 78 0.28 14.67 11.08
N VAL A 79 0.02 15.01 9.82
CA VAL A 79 0.66 14.43 8.65
C VAL A 79 1.63 15.43 8.05
N TYR A 80 2.90 15.04 7.95
CA TYR A 80 3.94 15.77 7.25
C TYR A 80 4.36 15.00 5.99
N ALA A 81 4.60 15.72 4.91
CA ALA A 81 5.20 15.23 3.68
C ALA A 81 6.07 16.32 3.05
N GLY A 82 7.35 15.99 2.78
CA GLY A 82 8.32 16.94 2.27
C GLY A 82 8.07 17.34 0.82
N VAL A 83 8.09 16.38 -0.11
CA VAL A 83 7.82 16.61 -1.53
C VAL A 83 6.69 15.72 -1.98
N LEU A 84 5.75 16.26 -2.75
CA LEU A 84 4.68 15.50 -3.37
C LEU A 84 4.62 15.86 -4.85
N ASN A 85 4.65 14.86 -5.73
CA ASN A 85 4.43 15.03 -7.17
C ASN A 85 3.34 14.07 -7.63
N VAL A 86 2.41 14.57 -8.44
CA VAL A 86 1.35 13.77 -9.07
C VAL A 86 1.30 14.05 -10.56
N ALA A 87 1.03 13.03 -11.35
CA ALA A 87 0.85 13.15 -12.79
C ALA A 87 -0.22 12.17 -13.29
N ALA A 88 -1.00 12.58 -14.29
CA ALA A 88 -2.01 11.76 -14.94
C ALA A 88 -2.01 12.00 -16.46
N GLY A 89 -2.11 10.91 -17.22
CA GLY A 89 -2.06 10.89 -18.68
C GLY A 89 -2.91 9.77 -19.28
N SER A 90 -2.71 9.48 -20.56
CA SER A 90 -3.47 8.44 -21.26
C SER A 90 -3.08 7.05 -20.76
N GLY A 91 -3.95 6.45 -19.95
CA GLY A 91 -3.72 5.11 -19.39
C GLY A 91 -2.72 5.06 -18.23
N THR A 92 -2.19 6.21 -17.82
CA THR A 92 -1.14 6.31 -16.81
C THR A 92 -1.54 7.29 -15.71
N ALA A 93 -1.24 6.91 -14.47
CA ALA A 93 -1.27 7.80 -13.33
C ALA A 93 -0.08 7.48 -12.43
N SER A 94 0.51 8.50 -11.82
CA SER A 94 1.60 8.31 -10.87
C SER A 94 1.54 9.34 -9.75
N ALA A 95 1.95 8.90 -8.57
CA ALA A 95 2.17 9.75 -7.42
C ALA A 95 3.50 9.38 -6.78
N SER A 96 4.21 10.37 -6.25
CA SER A 96 5.44 10.15 -5.50
C SER A 96 5.55 11.14 -4.36
N LEU A 97 6.03 10.65 -3.22
CA LEU A 97 6.26 11.45 -2.04
C LEU A 97 7.62 11.14 -1.43
N THR A 98 8.20 12.14 -0.78
CA THR A 98 9.39 11.97 0.06
C THR A 98 9.14 12.50 1.46
N ASP A 99 9.88 11.95 2.41
CA ASP A 99 9.93 12.42 3.80
C ASP A 99 8.54 12.52 4.43
N VAL A 100 7.79 11.42 4.39
CA VAL A 100 6.45 11.37 4.96
C VAL A 100 6.53 10.87 6.39
N SER A 101 5.81 11.54 7.28
CA SER A 101 5.63 11.10 8.66
C SER A 101 4.24 11.44 9.15
N VAL A 102 3.58 10.50 9.81
CA VAL A 102 2.29 10.70 10.46
C VAL A 102 2.45 10.57 11.95
N GLY A 103 2.27 11.67 12.65
CA GLY A 103 2.33 11.77 14.11
C GLY A 103 1.04 11.34 14.79
N SER A 104 1.14 11.20 16.11
CA SER A 104 0.02 10.87 17.01
C SER A 104 -1.08 11.95 17.02
N ASP A 105 -0.75 13.19 16.64
CA ASP A 105 -1.69 14.31 16.52
C ASP A 105 -2.87 14.01 15.59
N LEU A 106 -2.67 13.17 14.56
CA LEU A 106 -3.74 12.74 13.67
C LEU A 106 -4.89 12.06 14.44
N PHE A 107 -4.54 11.36 15.53
CA PHE A 107 -5.47 10.57 16.33
C PHE A 107 -5.99 11.32 17.55
N SER A 108 -5.39 12.46 17.88
CA SER A 108 -5.79 13.27 19.04
C SER A 108 -7.25 13.74 18.97
N GLY A 109 -7.85 13.82 17.77
CA GLY A 109 -9.27 14.19 17.58
C GLY A 109 -10.26 13.03 17.71
N LEU A 110 -9.81 11.79 17.89
CA LEU A 110 -10.65 10.59 17.79
C LEU A 110 -10.92 10.03 19.19
N GLU A 111 -12.06 10.40 19.77
CA GLU A 111 -12.44 9.96 21.12
C GLU A 111 -12.42 8.45 21.29
N ARG A 112 -12.78 7.69 20.24
CA ARG A 112 -12.77 6.22 20.29
C ARG A 112 -11.36 5.68 20.46
N LEU A 113 -10.39 6.18 19.69
CA LEU A 113 -9.00 5.79 19.84
C LEU A 113 -8.43 6.23 21.18
N GLN A 114 -8.74 7.44 21.64
CA GLN A 114 -8.32 7.89 22.96
C GLN A 114 -8.79 6.93 24.07
N ARG A 115 -10.03 6.43 23.99
CA ARG A 115 -10.52 5.42 24.94
C ARG A 115 -9.74 4.11 24.84
N ILE A 116 -9.44 3.65 23.63
CA ILE A 116 -8.67 2.42 23.41
C ILE A 116 -7.24 2.57 23.96
N PHE A 117 -6.55 3.67 23.66
CA PHE A 117 -5.22 3.94 24.20
C PHE A 117 -5.23 4.07 25.73
N THR A 118 -6.23 4.76 26.29
CA THR A 118 -6.40 4.84 27.76
C THR A 118 -6.58 3.44 28.39
N GLN A 119 -7.27 2.54 27.71
CA GLN A 119 -7.43 1.15 28.16
C GLN A 119 -6.16 0.31 27.97
N LEU A 120 -5.34 0.63 26.97
CA LEU A 120 -4.05 -0.01 26.70
C LEU A 120 -2.93 0.49 27.63
N HIS A 121 -3.02 1.70 28.16
CA HIS A 121 -2.02 2.29 29.06
C HIS A 121 -1.52 1.35 30.18
N PRO A 122 -2.39 0.71 30.99
CA PRO A 122 -1.94 -0.23 32.01
C PRO A 122 -1.21 -1.46 31.43
N VAL A 123 -1.61 -1.91 30.24
CA VAL A 123 -0.96 -3.03 29.50
C VAL A 123 0.45 -2.62 29.12
N CYS A 124 0.59 -1.44 28.54
CA CYS A 124 1.87 -0.88 28.14
C CYS A 124 2.80 -0.64 29.32
N GLY A 125 2.28 -0.13 30.44
CA GLY A 125 3.04 -0.01 31.68
C GLY A 125 3.45 -1.35 32.28
N ALA A 126 2.66 -2.41 32.10
CA ALA A 126 3.04 -3.77 32.49
C ALA A 126 4.13 -4.35 31.58
N LEU A 127 3.98 -4.23 30.26
CA LEU A 127 4.99 -4.67 29.27
C LEU A 127 6.33 -3.97 29.43
N ALA A 128 6.34 -2.67 29.73
CA ALA A 128 7.57 -1.91 29.97
C ALA A 128 8.37 -2.42 31.18
N ARG A 129 7.74 -3.18 32.08
CA ARG A 129 8.39 -3.81 33.25
C ARG A 129 8.90 -5.23 32.95
N VAL A 130 8.52 -5.80 31.81
CA VAL A 130 9.01 -7.11 31.38
C VAL A 130 10.23 -6.92 30.49
N ASP A 131 11.30 -7.64 30.80
CA ASP A 131 12.50 -7.68 29.97
C ASP A 131 12.14 -8.21 28.57
N ALA A 132 12.38 -7.43 27.52
CA ALA A 132 12.06 -7.79 26.13
C ALA A 132 12.68 -9.13 25.72
N THR A 133 13.89 -9.45 26.21
CA THR A 133 14.54 -10.75 25.94
C THR A 133 13.86 -11.92 26.65
N ALA A 134 13.11 -11.65 27.74
CA ALA A 134 12.28 -12.65 28.40
C ALA A 134 10.95 -12.86 27.66
N VAL A 135 10.43 -11.83 26.99
CA VAL A 135 9.25 -11.92 26.11
C VAL A 135 9.59 -12.75 24.88
N GLU A 136 10.67 -12.42 24.16
CA GLU A 136 11.09 -13.16 22.96
C GLU A 136 11.37 -14.65 23.24
N ARG A 137 12.00 -14.96 24.38
CA ARG A 137 12.27 -16.36 24.77
C ARG A 137 11.02 -17.16 25.11
N LYS A 138 9.90 -16.48 25.40
CA LYS A 138 8.63 -17.09 25.78
C LYS A 138 7.56 -16.98 24.71
N ALA A 139 7.77 -16.20 23.65
CA ALA A 139 6.97 -16.30 22.44
C ALA A 139 7.19 -17.70 21.84
N THR A 140 6.18 -18.56 21.89
CA THR A 140 6.29 -19.94 21.43
C THR A 140 5.77 -20.09 20.00
N GLY A 141 6.58 -20.69 19.12
CA GLY A 141 6.12 -21.21 17.82
C GLY A 141 6.31 -20.31 16.60
N LEU A 142 5.97 -20.88 15.43
CA LEU A 142 6.38 -20.51 14.05
C LEU A 142 6.03 -19.07 13.58
N HIS A 143 5.44 -18.23 14.42
CA HIS A 143 4.98 -16.88 14.07
C HIS A 143 5.13 -15.83 15.20
N GLY A 144 5.84 -16.13 16.31
CA GLY A 144 6.11 -15.12 17.35
C GLY A 144 4.89 -14.67 18.17
N LEU A 145 3.81 -15.47 18.19
CA LEU A 145 2.60 -15.17 18.97
C LEU A 145 2.88 -15.24 20.47
N LEU A 146 2.16 -14.40 21.23
CA LEU A 146 2.28 -14.36 22.69
C LEU A 146 1.68 -15.62 23.33
N ASP A 147 2.48 -16.30 24.13
CA ASP A 147 2.01 -17.40 24.96
C ASP A 147 0.96 -16.89 25.96
N THR A 148 -0.16 -17.59 26.08
CA THR A 148 -1.23 -17.28 27.05
C THR A 148 -0.71 -17.20 28.49
N ASP A 149 0.34 -17.95 28.85
CA ASP A 149 0.98 -17.88 30.16
C ASP A 149 1.75 -16.57 30.36
N LEU A 150 2.34 -16.03 29.29
CA LEU A 150 2.96 -14.71 29.32
C LEU A 150 1.89 -13.64 29.46
N LEU A 151 0.78 -13.78 28.73
CA LEU A 151 -0.37 -12.89 28.85
C LEU A 151 -0.88 -12.89 30.30
N GLU A 152 -1.12 -14.05 30.93
CA GLU A 152 -1.50 -14.11 32.35
C GLU A 152 -0.44 -13.46 33.27
N THR A 153 0.85 -13.64 32.99
CA THR A 153 1.92 -13.05 33.80
C THR A 153 1.97 -11.53 33.69
N VAL A 154 1.72 -10.98 32.51
CA VAL A 154 1.66 -9.52 32.25
C VAL A 154 0.38 -8.93 32.82
N LEU A 155 -0.74 -9.61 32.65
CA LEU A 155 -2.07 -9.18 33.09
C LEU A 155 -2.27 -9.31 34.60
N ASN A 156 -1.58 -10.27 35.21
CA ASN A 156 -1.70 -10.59 36.62
C ASN A 156 -0.32 -10.84 37.26
N PRO A 157 0.54 -9.80 37.33
CA PRO A 157 1.85 -9.94 37.96
C PRO A 157 1.68 -10.39 39.40
N LYS A 158 2.42 -11.40 39.85
CA LYS A 158 2.41 -11.81 41.27
C LYS A 158 2.74 -10.60 42.16
N GLY A 159 1.77 -10.17 42.97
CA GLY A 159 1.89 -9.02 43.86
C GLY A 159 1.34 -7.70 43.31
N ALA A 160 0.71 -7.69 42.14
CA ALA A 160 -0.03 -6.54 41.63
C ALA A 160 -1.22 -6.20 42.56
N HIS A 161 -1.51 -4.91 42.72
CA HIS A 161 -2.71 -4.50 43.44
C HIS A 161 -3.96 -4.95 42.68
N PRO A 162 -5.09 -5.23 43.35
CA PRO A 162 -6.34 -5.66 42.70
C PRO A 162 -6.89 -4.66 41.67
N THR A 163 -6.49 -3.39 41.75
CA THR A 163 -6.82 -2.34 40.79
C THR A 163 -5.92 -2.31 39.57
N ASP A 164 -4.79 -3.02 39.62
CA ASP A 164 -3.76 -3.06 38.58
C ASP A 164 -3.88 -4.31 37.71
N VAL A 165 -4.80 -5.23 38.08
CA VAL A 165 -5.13 -6.41 37.28
C VAL A 165 -5.91 -5.93 36.05
N LEU A 166 -5.35 -6.17 34.87
CA LEU A 166 -6.00 -5.78 33.63
C LEU A 166 -7.23 -6.66 33.39
N ASP A 167 -8.41 -6.05 33.41
CA ASP A 167 -9.67 -6.72 33.09
C ASP A 167 -9.83 -6.84 31.57
N LEU A 168 -9.33 -7.95 31.00
CA LEU A 168 -9.51 -8.29 29.59
C LEU A 168 -10.98 -8.37 29.16
N GLY A 169 -11.90 -8.62 30.11
CA GLY A 169 -13.34 -8.57 29.86
C GLY A 169 -13.84 -7.18 29.49
N LYS A 170 -13.01 -6.13 29.61
CA LYS A 170 -13.28 -4.76 29.14
C LYS A 170 -12.57 -4.41 27.84
N VAL A 171 -11.57 -5.20 27.43
CA VAL A 171 -10.89 -5.08 26.12
C VAL A 171 -11.53 -6.07 25.15
N THR A 172 -12.86 -6.01 25.03
CA THR A 172 -13.62 -6.96 24.19
C THR A 172 -13.49 -6.68 22.69
N SER A 173 -12.86 -5.56 22.33
CA SER A 173 -12.74 -5.11 20.96
C SER A 173 -11.42 -5.49 20.28
N ILE A 174 -10.43 -6.00 21.02
CA ILE A 174 -9.12 -6.36 20.45
C ILE A 174 -8.90 -7.86 20.65
N ASP A 175 -8.74 -8.59 19.55
CA ASP A 175 -8.35 -9.99 19.61
C ASP A 175 -6.84 -10.10 19.90
N LEU A 176 -6.50 -10.16 21.18
CA LEU A 176 -5.12 -10.27 21.65
C LEU A 176 -4.43 -11.57 21.22
N SER A 177 -5.18 -12.58 20.74
CA SER A 177 -4.59 -13.85 20.30
C SER A 177 -3.83 -13.75 18.98
N GLN A 178 -4.06 -12.68 18.21
CA GLN A 178 -3.42 -12.43 16.92
C GLN A 178 -2.25 -11.44 17.01
N LEU A 179 -2.03 -10.82 18.18
CA LEU A 179 -0.98 -9.84 18.38
C LEU A 179 0.36 -10.55 18.64
N THR A 180 1.40 -10.13 17.93
CA THR A 180 2.78 -10.52 18.24
C THR A 180 3.32 -9.62 19.37
N ALA A 181 4.45 -10.03 19.98
CA ALA A 181 5.14 -9.18 20.95
C ALA A 181 5.55 -7.83 20.33
N ASP A 182 6.01 -7.84 19.08
CA ASP A 182 6.44 -6.65 18.35
C ASP A 182 5.27 -5.70 18.10
N ASP A 183 4.08 -6.23 17.76
CA ASP A 183 2.88 -5.40 17.58
C ASP A 183 2.47 -4.70 18.89
N LEU A 184 2.61 -5.39 20.03
CA LEU A 184 2.30 -4.83 21.34
C LEU A 184 3.32 -3.78 21.77
N TYR A 185 4.62 -4.02 21.57
CA TYR A 185 5.64 -2.99 21.80
C TYR A 185 5.45 -1.78 20.89
N GLY A 186 5.13 -1.99 19.61
CA GLY A 186 4.80 -0.94 18.66
C GLY A 186 3.59 -0.12 19.11
N THR A 187 2.50 -0.78 19.49
CA THR A 187 1.27 -0.13 19.99
C THR A 187 1.54 0.72 21.23
N CYS A 188 2.39 0.24 22.14
CA CYS A 188 2.77 0.98 23.35
C CYS A 188 3.75 2.13 23.08
N ALA A 189 4.58 2.02 22.04
CA ALA A 189 5.39 3.13 21.58
C ALA A 189 4.53 4.28 21.03
N VAL A 190 3.41 3.99 20.34
CA VAL A 190 2.47 5.02 19.85
C VAL A 190 1.97 5.93 20.97
N GLU A 191 1.68 5.34 22.12
CA GLU A 191 1.15 6.07 23.27
C GLU A 191 2.16 7.04 23.88
N THR A 192 3.44 6.68 23.84
CA THR A 192 4.49 7.38 24.59
C THR A 192 5.26 8.40 23.77
N ALA A 193 5.07 8.42 22.46
CA ALA A 193 6.10 8.98 21.59
C ALA A 193 5.76 10.33 20.96
N ASP A 194 6.77 11.21 21.04
CA ASP A 194 7.11 12.25 20.06
C ASP A 194 7.52 11.66 18.69
N THR A 195 7.41 10.34 18.51
CA THR A 195 7.79 9.60 17.30
C THR A 195 6.57 9.45 16.39
N PRO A 196 6.75 9.61 15.06
CA PRO A 196 5.69 9.32 14.10
C PRO A 196 5.16 7.88 14.24
N LEU A 197 3.84 7.72 14.17
CA LEU A 197 3.18 6.41 14.10
C LEU A 197 3.62 5.63 12.87
N PHE A 198 3.76 6.30 11.73
CA PHE A 198 4.40 5.70 10.56
C PHE A 198 5.14 6.77 9.78
N GLY A 199 6.18 6.36 9.07
CA GLY A 199 6.94 7.23 8.20
C GLY A 199 7.73 6.46 7.17
N PHE A 200 8.11 7.12 6.08
CA PHE A 200 8.91 6.53 5.02
C PHE A 200 9.68 7.63 4.29
N SER A 201 10.86 7.28 3.78
CA SER A 201 11.73 8.25 3.09
C SER A 201 11.26 8.51 1.67
N THR A 202 10.77 7.48 0.98
CA THR A 202 10.24 7.58 -0.39
C THR A 202 9.08 6.62 -0.58
N LEU A 203 8.01 7.10 -1.21
CA LEU A 203 6.91 6.28 -1.69
C LEU A 203 6.60 6.70 -3.13
N LYS A 204 6.48 5.72 -4.02
CA LYS A 204 6.08 5.92 -5.40
C LYS A 204 5.01 4.92 -5.77
N THR A 205 3.94 5.41 -6.38
CA THR A 205 2.84 4.60 -6.89
C THR A 205 2.68 4.90 -8.38
N GLU A 206 2.53 3.85 -9.18
CA GLU A 206 2.22 3.96 -10.59
C GLU A 206 1.03 3.05 -10.91
N CYS A 207 0.16 3.53 -11.79
CA CYS A 207 -0.91 2.75 -12.40
C CYS A 207 -0.76 2.92 -13.91
N VAL A 208 -0.50 1.83 -14.62
CA VAL A 208 -0.28 1.82 -16.08
C VAL A 208 -1.14 0.73 -16.69
N ASP A 209 -2.05 1.12 -17.59
CA ASP A 209 -2.90 0.20 -18.35
C ASP A 209 -3.63 -0.86 -17.50
N GLY A 210 -4.10 -0.45 -16.32
CA GLY A 210 -4.78 -1.31 -15.36
C GLY A 210 -3.87 -2.23 -14.53
N ALA A 211 -2.58 -1.94 -14.46
CA ALA A 211 -1.63 -2.59 -13.55
C ALA A 211 -1.03 -1.58 -12.57
N GLY A 212 -1.12 -1.88 -11.28
CA GLY A 212 -0.55 -1.07 -10.20
C GLY A 212 0.83 -1.56 -9.76
N THR A 213 1.74 -0.63 -9.51
CA THR A 213 3.04 -0.91 -8.89
C THR A 213 3.33 0.11 -7.79
N VAL A 214 3.99 -0.35 -6.72
CA VAL A 214 4.40 0.49 -5.59
C VAL A 214 5.87 0.25 -5.29
N LYS A 215 6.56 1.33 -4.90
CA LYS A 215 7.89 1.26 -4.31
C LYS A 215 7.89 2.10 -3.04
N ILE A 216 8.33 1.50 -1.94
CA ILE A 216 8.48 2.17 -0.65
C ILE A 216 9.89 1.95 -0.13
N ALA A 217 10.45 2.96 0.52
CA ALA A 217 11.76 2.90 1.16
C ALA A 217 11.65 3.38 2.62
N ASP A 218 12.40 2.70 3.49
CA ASP A 218 12.52 3.04 4.91
C ASP A 218 11.17 3.16 5.63
N LEU A 219 10.26 2.22 5.37
CA LEU A 219 9.00 2.16 6.10
C LEU A 219 9.30 1.93 7.57
N THR A 220 8.85 2.87 8.39
CA THR A 220 8.86 2.78 9.83
C THR A 220 7.44 2.78 10.35
N ILE A 221 7.18 1.95 11.36
CA ILE A 221 5.92 1.91 12.11
C ILE A 221 6.29 1.99 13.58
N ALA A 222 5.77 2.99 14.27
CA ALA A 222 6.07 3.32 15.66
C ALA A 222 7.59 3.40 15.96
N GLY A 223 8.37 3.89 14.99
CA GLY A 223 9.83 4.01 15.10
C GLY A 223 10.63 2.76 14.74
N THR A 224 10.00 1.63 14.44
CA THR A 224 10.65 0.38 14.03
C THR A 224 10.63 0.25 12.52
N TYR A 225 11.74 -0.20 11.91
CA TYR A 225 11.83 -0.46 10.47
C TYR A 225 11.08 -1.75 10.12
N HIS A 226 10.28 -1.72 9.04
CA HIS A 226 9.59 -2.87 8.50
C HIS A 226 9.93 -3.08 7.03
N ASP A 227 10.31 -4.31 6.69
CA ASP A 227 10.43 -4.75 5.31
C ASP A 227 9.10 -5.39 4.90
N ILE A 228 8.37 -4.75 3.99
CA ILE A 228 7.08 -5.23 3.48
C ILE A 228 7.26 -5.55 2.01
N ASP A 229 6.83 -6.75 1.61
CA ASP A 229 6.76 -7.11 0.20
C ASP A 229 5.69 -6.25 -0.49
N VAL A 230 6.13 -5.45 -1.46
CA VAL A 230 5.26 -4.55 -2.23
C VAL A 230 4.92 -5.08 -3.61
N ASP A 231 5.46 -6.25 -3.98
CA ASP A 231 5.21 -6.86 -5.29
C ASP A 231 3.79 -7.42 -5.37
N ASP A 232 3.25 -7.92 -4.26
CA ASP A 232 1.88 -8.38 -4.13
C ASP A 232 0.92 -7.25 -3.68
N PRO A 233 -0.30 -7.18 -4.27
CA PRO A 233 -1.29 -6.17 -3.91
C PRO A 233 -1.94 -6.45 -2.55
N ASN A 234 -2.31 -5.37 -1.85
CA ASN A 234 -2.98 -5.38 -0.55
C ASN A 234 -2.17 -6.09 0.55
N THR A 235 -0.85 -5.98 0.48
CA THR A 235 0.05 -6.56 1.48
C THR A 235 0.17 -5.59 2.65
N GLY A 236 -0.01 -6.07 3.88
CA GLY A 236 -0.13 -5.16 5.00
C GLY A 236 -0.12 -5.80 6.37
N LEU A 237 -0.28 -4.93 7.36
CA LEU A 237 -0.39 -5.23 8.77
C LEU A 237 -1.76 -4.72 9.23
N GLY A 238 -2.49 -5.56 9.96
CA GLY A 238 -3.82 -5.21 10.44
C GLY A 238 -4.03 -5.68 11.87
N ILE A 239 -4.57 -4.79 12.70
CA ILE A 239 -5.19 -5.13 13.99
C ILE A 239 -6.70 -5.07 13.76
N PRO A 240 -7.40 -6.23 13.72
CA PRO A 240 -8.83 -6.28 13.43
C PRO A 240 -9.64 -5.26 14.25
N GLY A 241 -10.42 -4.43 13.55
CA GLY A 241 -11.32 -3.43 14.16
C GLY A 241 -10.62 -2.19 14.73
N LEU A 242 -9.29 -2.10 14.65
CA LEU A 242 -8.51 -0.96 15.15
C LEU A 242 -7.68 -0.30 14.06
N LEU A 243 -6.88 -1.06 13.32
CA LEU A 243 -5.91 -0.54 12.36
C LEU A 243 -5.84 -1.48 11.17
N THR A 244 -5.92 -0.92 9.97
CA THR A 244 -5.54 -1.60 8.74
C THR A 244 -4.48 -0.73 8.08
N LEU A 245 -3.29 -1.26 7.88
CA LEU A 245 -2.22 -0.63 7.14
C LEU A 245 -1.88 -1.54 5.97
N GLU A 246 -2.17 -1.10 4.76
CA GLU A 246 -1.90 -1.85 3.54
C GLU A 246 -0.99 -1.04 2.62
N VAL A 247 0.07 -1.67 2.15
CA VAL A 247 0.93 -1.16 1.09
C VAL A 247 0.46 -1.77 -0.22
N ASN A 248 0.53 -0.99 -1.30
CA ASN A 248 0.04 -1.44 -2.61
C ASN A 248 -1.44 -1.86 -2.56
N HIS A 249 -2.28 -1.08 -1.89
CA HIS A 249 -3.71 -1.34 -1.82
C HIS A 249 -4.36 -1.05 -3.17
N GLN A 250 -4.91 -2.08 -3.81
CA GLN A 250 -5.45 -2.02 -5.16
C GLN A 250 -6.95 -2.32 -5.15
N ARG A 251 -7.73 -1.41 -5.74
CA ARG A 251 -9.18 -1.52 -5.85
C ARG A 251 -9.64 -1.35 -7.28
N ALA A 252 -10.37 -2.35 -7.78
CA ALA A 252 -11.09 -2.24 -9.04
C ALA A 252 -12.36 -1.40 -8.83
N ASN A 253 -12.54 -0.38 -9.67
CA ASN A 253 -13.71 0.50 -9.61
C ASN A 253 -14.85 -0.02 -10.50
N PRO A 254 -16.11 0.39 -10.24
CA PRO A 254 -17.26 -0.04 -11.03
C PRO A 254 -17.20 0.35 -12.52
N ASP A 255 -16.41 1.38 -12.87
CA ASP A 255 -16.18 1.82 -14.25
C ASP A 255 -15.05 1.04 -14.97
N GLY A 256 -14.47 0.05 -14.29
CA GLY A 256 -13.38 -0.78 -14.80
C GLY A 256 -11.99 -0.16 -14.63
N SER A 257 -11.87 1.05 -14.08
CA SER A 257 -10.57 1.63 -13.72
C SER A 257 -9.97 0.91 -12.50
N LEU A 258 -8.65 1.03 -12.34
CA LEU A 258 -7.93 0.53 -11.17
C LEU A 258 -7.42 1.72 -10.37
N THR A 259 -7.71 1.75 -9.06
CA THR A 259 -7.08 2.67 -8.11
C THR A 259 -6.03 1.92 -7.30
N VAL A 260 -4.85 2.52 -7.19
CA VAL A 260 -3.72 2.01 -6.42
C VAL A 260 -3.37 3.06 -5.37
N ASP A 261 -3.45 2.70 -4.11
CA ASP A 261 -2.95 3.50 -3.00
C ASP A 261 -1.57 2.96 -2.61
N GLY A 262 -0.56 3.83 -2.60
CA GLY A 262 0.80 3.44 -2.23
C GLY A 262 0.84 2.94 -0.78
N LEU A 263 0.23 3.72 0.10
CA LEU A 263 -0.06 3.34 1.48
C LEU A 263 -1.50 3.68 1.80
N TYR A 264 -2.26 2.72 2.28
CA TYR A 264 -3.61 2.87 2.80
C TYR A 264 -3.59 2.60 4.29
N VAL A 265 -4.11 3.54 5.08
CA VAL A 265 -4.29 3.40 6.51
C VAL A 265 -5.74 3.67 6.86
N ASN A 266 -6.39 2.69 7.47
CA ASN A 266 -7.70 2.84 8.09
C ASN A 266 -7.55 2.65 9.59
N VAL A 267 -8.07 3.60 10.37
CA VAL A 267 -8.08 3.50 11.83
C VAL A 267 -9.51 3.53 12.34
N ALA A 268 -9.90 2.40 12.92
CA ALA A 268 -11.20 2.14 13.54
C ALA A 268 -12.41 2.49 12.65
N ASP A 269 -12.27 2.42 11.32
CA ASP A 269 -13.26 2.85 10.33
C ASP A 269 -13.66 4.33 10.43
N GLU A 270 -12.92 5.12 11.21
CA GLU A 270 -13.17 6.53 11.46
C GLU A 270 -12.19 7.41 10.71
N VAL A 271 -10.94 6.97 10.55
CA VAL A 271 -9.95 7.70 9.77
C VAL A 271 -9.45 6.86 8.62
N GLU A 272 -9.49 7.46 7.45
CA GLU A 272 -8.91 6.88 6.24
C GLU A 272 -7.85 7.84 5.71
N LEU A 273 -6.63 7.33 5.61
CA LEU A 273 -5.51 8.01 4.98
C LEU A 273 -5.07 7.18 3.78
N ALA A 274 -5.16 7.77 2.59
CA ALA A 274 -4.56 7.21 1.39
C ALA A 274 -3.40 8.11 0.96
N VAL A 275 -2.23 7.51 0.80
CA VAL A 275 -1.01 8.21 0.41
C VAL A 275 -0.53 7.67 -0.92
N SER A 276 -0.16 8.57 -1.82
CA SER A 276 0.30 8.25 -3.16
C SER A 276 -0.74 7.45 -3.95
N THR A 277 -1.90 8.05 -4.21
CA THR A 277 -2.98 7.41 -4.96
C THR A 277 -2.80 7.64 -6.47
N ALA A 278 -2.91 6.58 -7.26
CA ALA A 278 -2.91 6.62 -8.71
C ALA A 278 -4.07 5.78 -9.27
N THR A 279 -4.91 6.39 -10.11
CA THR A 279 -6.03 5.73 -10.79
C THR A 279 -5.81 5.78 -12.29
N CYS A 280 -5.73 4.62 -12.92
CA CYS A 280 -5.63 4.48 -14.37
C CYS A 280 -6.89 3.83 -14.96
N GLY A 281 -7.27 4.27 -16.15
CA GLY A 281 -8.47 3.81 -16.84
C GLY A 281 -8.45 2.30 -17.12
N ALA A 282 -9.63 1.76 -17.44
CA ALA A 282 -9.78 0.35 -17.74
C ALA A 282 -8.81 -0.11 -18.83
N ARG A 283 -8.18 -1.26 -18.60
CA ARG A 283 -7.36 -1.91 -19.62
C ARG A 283 -8.25 -2.18 -20.84
N ALA A 284 -7.86 -1.63 -21.99
CA ALA A 284 -8.52 -2.01 -23.24
C ALA A 284 -8.47 -3.54 -23.36
N ALA A 285 -9.62 -4.17 -23.62
CA ALA A 285 -9.68 -5.60 -23.78
C ALA A 285 -8.60 -6.04 -24.77
N ALA A 286 -7.82 -7.06 -24.40
CA ALA A 286 -6.84 -7.63 -25.31
C ALA A 286 -7.55 -7.95 -26.64
N PRO A 287 -6.97 -7.61 -27.80
CA PRO A 287 -7.54 -8.01 -29.08
C PRO A 287 -7.86 -9.50 -29.04
N PRO A 288 -8.99 -9.94 -29.64
CA PRO A 288 -9.30 -11.36 -29.69
C PRO A 288 -8.08 -12.10 -30.22
N ALA A 289 -7.70 -13.18 -29.52
CA ALA A 289 -6.56 -13.99 -29.95
C ALA A 289 -6.72 -14.32 -31.44
N PRO A 290 -5.66 -14.20 -32.26
CA PRO A 290 -5.72 -14.64 -33.64
C PRO A 290 -6.32 -16.04 -33.71
N PRO A 291 -7.21 -16.34 -34.68
CA PRO A 291 -7.73 -17.69 -34.83
C PRO A 291 -6.55 -18.66 -34.86
N ALA A 292 -6.65 -19.73 -34.07
CA ALA A 292 -5.62 -20.77 -34.04
C ALA A 292 -5.28 -21.18 -35.48
N PRO A 293 -4.00 -21.34 -35.84
CA PRO A 293 -3.63 -21.81 -37.16
C PRO A 293 -4.46 -23.03 -37.51
N ALA A 294 -5.15 -23.01 -38.65
CA ALA A 294 -5.87 -24.17 -39.13
C ALA A 294 -4.89 -25.35 -39.12
N GLY A 295 -5.26 -26.42 -38.40
CA GLY A 295 -4.41 -27.59 -38.26
C GLY A 295 -3.91 -28.03 -39.62
N THR A 296 -2.64 -28.43 -39.70
CA THR A 296 -2.04 -28.94 -40.93
C THR A 296 -2.97 -29.98 -41.55
N PRO A 297 -3.28 -29.87 -42.87
CA PRO A 297 -4.07 -30.86 -43.57
C PRO A 297 -3.50 -32.26 -43.30
N PRO A 298 -4.36 -33.29 -43.13
CA PRO A 298 -3.88 -34.65 -42.96
C PRO A 298 -2.92 -34.99 -44.11
N PRO A 299 -1.78 -35.65 -43.83
CA PRO A 299 -0.79 -35.97 -44.84
C PRO A 299 -1.45 -36.74 -45.98
N ALA A 300 -1.17 -36.31 -47.21
CA ALA A 300 -1.68 -36.96 -48.41
C ALA A 300 -1.33 -38.46 -48.37
N PRO A 301 -2.26 -39.35 -48.77
CA PRO A 301 -1.99 -40.78 -48.80
C PRO A 301 -0.73 -41.04 -49.63
N VAL A 302 0.25 -41.71 -49.03
CA VAL A 302 1.48 -42.11 -49.72
C VAL A 302 1.09 -43.06 -50.85
N PRO A 303 1.46 -42.77 -52.12
CA PRO A 303 1.17 -43.66 -53.23
C PRO A 303 1.85 -45.02 -52.98
N THR A 304 1.05 -46.07 -52.94
CA THR A 304 1.51 -47.45 -52.88
C THR A 304 2.37 -47.76 -54.11
N SER A 305 3.49 -48.42 -53.87
CA SER A 305 4.62 -48.70 -54.76
C SER A 305 4.29 -48.87 -56.25
N ALA A 306 5.14 -48.30 -57.09
CA ALA A 306 5.10 -48.44 -58.54
C ALA A 306 5.03 -49.91 -58.96
N VAL A 307 4.02 -50.25 -59.76
CA VAL A 307 3.93 -51.55 -60.43
C VAL A 307 5.03 -51.61 -61.48
N THR A 308 6.12 -52.34 -61.19
CA THR A 308 7.12 -52.71 -62.19
C THR A 308 6.51 -53.69 -63.18
N THR A 309 6.12 -53.19 -64.36
CA THR A 309 5.77 -54.04 -65.50
C THR A 309 7.02 -54.33 -66.32
N HIS A 310 7.47 -55.59 -66.31
CA HIS A 310 8.48 -56.08 -67.24
C HIS A 310 7.82 -56.35 -68.59
N ALA A 311 7.86 -55.36 -69.49
CA ALA A 311 7.51 -55.59 -70.88
C ALA A 311 8.70 -56.32 -71.58
N PRO A 312 8.45 -57.45 -72.27
CA PRO A 312 9.50 -58.14 -73.01
C PRO A 312 9.87 -57.33 -74.27
N VAL A 313 11.16 -57.02 -74.42
CA VAL A 313 11.71 -56.40 -75.63
C VAL A 313 11.99 -57.53 -76.62
N THR A 314 11.19 -57.63 -77.68
CA THR A 314 11.47 -58.52 -78.82
C THR A 314 12.44 -57.82 -79.77
N GLY A 315 13.62 -58.44 -79.95
CA GLY A 315 14.50 -58.27 -81.11
C GLY A 315 14.53 -59.56 -81.90
#